data_AF-A0A2X1MUH0-F1
#
_entry.id   AF-A0A2X1MUH0-F1
#
_cell.length_a   1.000
_cell.length_b   1.000
_cell.length_c   1.000
_cell.angle_alpha   90.00
_cell.angle_beta   90.00
_cell.angle_gamma   90.00
#
_symmetry.space_group_name_H-M   'P 1'
#
loop_
_entity.id
_entity.type
_entity.pdbx_description
1 polymer ?
#
loop_
_entity_poly.entity_id
_entity_poly.type
_entity_poly.pdbx_seq_one_letter_code
_entity_poly.pdbx_strand_id
1 'polypeptide(L)'
;MVSGATPVMRDSEHFFFDLPSFSEMLQAWTRSGALQEQVANKMQEWFESGLQQWDISRDAPYFGFEIPNAPGKYFYVWLDAPIGYMGSFKNLCDKRGDSVSFDEYWKKDSTAELYHFIGKDIVYFHSLFWPAMLEGSNFRKPSNLFVHGYVTVNGAKMSKSRGHLY
;
A
#
# COMPACT_ATOMS: atom_id res chain seq x y z
N MET A 1 -23.70 9.10 8.86
CA MET A 1 -23.74 10.58 8.78
C MET A 1 -23.20 11.11 10.09
N VAL A 2 -22.28 12.08 10.08
CA VAL A 2 -21.62 12.56 11.32
C VAL A 2 -22.50 13.54 12.09
N SER A 3 -23.08 14.55 11.43
CA SER A 3 -23.87 15.62 12.09
C SER A 3 -25.31 15.77 11.58
N GLY A 4 -25.69 15.11 10.49
CA GLY A 4 -27.01 15.27 9.85
C GLY A 4 -27.18 16.55 9.01
N ALA A 5 -26.16 17.41 8.93
CA ALA A 5 -26.18 18.61 8.09
C ALA A 5 -26.03 18.29 6.59
N THR A 6 -26.59 19.13 5.73
CA THR A 6 -26.40 19.06 4.28
C THR A 6 -24.96 19.43 3.91
N PRO A 7 -24.19 18.56 3.22
CA PRO A 7 -22.83 18.89 2.81
C PRO A 7 -22.83 19.99 1.73
N VAL A 8 -21.76 20.78 1.72
CA VAL A 8 -21.49 21.79 0.68
C VAL A 8 -20.13 21.51 0.05
N MET A 9 -19.99 21.84 -1.24
CA MET A 9 -18.71 21.72 -1.93
C MET A 9 -17.73 22.77 -1.39
N ARG A 10 -16.48 22.35 -1.18
CA ARG A 10 -15.40 23.23 -0.72
C ARG A 10 -14.09 22.77 -1.33
N ASP A 11 -13.34 23.71 -1.88
CA ASP A 11 -12.03 23.43 -2.44
C ASP A 11 -10.99 23.24 -1.34
N SER A 12 -10.04 22.35 -1.60
CA SER A 12 -8.89 22.08 -0.75
C SER A 12 -7.71 21.65 -1.62
N GLU A 13 -6.52 22.09 -1.25
CA GLU A 13 -5.28 21.63 -1.87
C GLU A 13 -4.93 20.21 -1.41
N HIS A 14 -4.54 19.34 -2.34
CA HIS A 14 -4.14 17.97 -2.06
C HIS A 14 -2.79 17.66 -2.71
N PHE A 15 -2.00 16.81 -2.03
CA PHE A 15 -0.73 16.32 -2.53
C PHE A 15 -0.91 14.98 -3.23
N PHE A 16 -0.24 14.83 -4.37
CA PHE A 16 -0.36 13.66 -5.22
C PHE A 16 0.97 12.95 -5.41
N PHE A 17 0.96 11.62 -5.30
CA PHE A 17 2.06 10.75 -5.71
C PHE A 17 1.94 10.44 -7.20
N ASP A 18 3.02 10.69 -7.94
CA ASP A 18 3.07 10.50 -9.39
C ASP A 18 3.34 9.04 -9.79
N LEU A 19 2.40 8.15 -9.44
CA LEU A 19 2.43 6.74 -9.81
C LEU A 19 2.67 6.48 -11.32
N PRO A 20 2.10 7.27 -12.26
CA PRO A 20 2.35 7.09 -13.70
C PRO A 20 3.84 7.07 -14.10
N SER A 21 4.68 7.85 -13.42
CA SER A 21 6.13 7.90 -13.69
C SER A 21 6.85 6.56 -13.45
N PHE A 22 6.23 5.63 -12.71
CA PHE A 22 6.79 4.30 -12.42
C PHE A 22 6.25 3.20 -13.32
N SER A 23 5.42 3.52 -14.32
CA SER A 23 4.69 2.53 -15.13
C SER A 23 5.61 1.49 -15.78
N GLU A 24 6.71 1.90 -16.41
CA GLU A 24 7.64 0.98 -17.09
C GLU A 24 8.28 0.00 -16.11
N MET A 25 8.72 0.49 -14.94
CA MET A 25 9.31 -0.33 -13.87
C MET A 25 8.31 -1.35 -13.35
N LEU A 26 7.07 -0.92 -13.09
CA LEU A 26 6.00 -1.79 -12.60
C LEU A 26 5.64 -2.86 -13.64
N GLN A 27 5.51 -2.48 -14.92
CA GLN A 27 5.25 -3.43 -16.01
C GLN A 27 6.36 -4.46 -16.16
N ALA A 28 7.63 -4.04 -16.02
CA ALA A 28 8.77 -4.96 -16.06
C ALA A 28 8.70 -5.97 -14.90
N TRP A 29 8.36 -5.52 -13.69
CA TRP A 29 8.19 -6.40 -12.54
C TRP A 29 7.02 -7.37 -12.73
N THR A 30 5.88 -6.92 -13.27
CA THR A 30 4.74 -7.80 -13.60
C THR A 30 5.13 -8.92 -14.57
N ARG A 31 6.01 -8.65 -15.53
CA ARG A 31 6.48 -9.62 -16.55
C ARG A 31 7.66 -10.49 -16.10
N SER A 32 8.17 -10.29 -14.88
CA SER A 32 9.34 -11.01 -14.36
C SER A 32 9.08 -12.49 -14.03
N GLY A 33 7.82 -12.90 -13.92
CA GLY A 33 7.42 -14.24 -13.48
C GLY A 33 7.41 -14.44 -11.96
N ALA A 34 7.67 -13.39 -11.17
CA ALA A 34 7.60 -13.48 -9.70
C ALA A 34 6.16 -13.63 -9.20
N LEU A 35 5.23 -12.82 -9.74
CA LEU A 35 3.84 -12.76 -9.28
C LEU A 35 3.02 -13.96 -9.76
N GLN A 36 1.97 -14.30 -9.01
CA GLN A 36 0.95 -15.25 -9.46
C GLN A 36 0.33 -14.78 -10.78
N GLU A 37 0.09 -15.70 -11.71
CA GLU A 37 -0.44 -15.41 -13.04
C GLU A 37 -1.74 -14.56 -12.99
N GLN A 38 -2.66 -14.90 -12.08
CA GLN A 38 -3.90 -14.14 -11.92
C GLN A 38 -3.68 -12.68 -11.50
N VAL A 39 -2.64 -12.43 -10.70
CA VAL A 39 -2.26 -11.07 -10.26
C VAL A 39 -1.64 -10.32 -11.43
N ALA A 40 -0.74 -10.96 -12.17
CA ALA A 40 -0.10 -10.36 -13.34
C ALA A 40 -1.13 -9.97 -14.41
N ASN A 41 -2.10 -10.85 -14.69
CA ASN A 41 -3.20 -10.57 -15.62
C ASN A 41 -4.04 -9.38 -15.14
N LYS A 42 -4.36 -9.32 -13.84
CA LYS A 42 -5.13 -8.20 -13.29
C LYS A 42 -4.37 -6.87 -13.36
N MET A 43 -3.03 -6.90 -13.22
CA MET A 43 -2.20 -5.71 -13.40
C MET A 43 -2.23 -5.19 -14.83
N GLN A 44 -2.31 -6.06 -15.85
CA GLN A 44 -2.46 -5.62 -17.24
C GLN A 44 -3.72 -4.78 -17.44
N GLU A 45 -4.85 -5.20 -16.87
CA GLU A 45 -6.09 -4.41 -16.92
C GLU A 45 -5.92 -3.01 -16.31
N TRP A 46 -5.13 -2.88 -15.24
CA TRP A 46 -4.83 -1.59 -14.62
C TRP A 46 -3.89 -0.72 -15.45
N PHE A 47 -2.91 -1.32 -16.15
CA PHE A 47 -2.07 -0.58 -17.08
C PHE A 47 -2.87 -0.09 -18.30
N GLU A 48 -3.75 -0.94 -18.85
CA GLU A 48 -4.66 -0.59 -19.95
C GLU A 48 -5.64 0.53 -19.57
N SER A 49 -6.12 0.53 -18.32
CA SER A 49 -6.99 1.59 -17.79
C SER A 49 -6.27 2.93 -17.61
N GLY A 50 -4.93 2.93 -17.64
CA GLY A 50 -4.10 4.09 -17.37
C GLY A 50 -3.87 4.32 -15.88
N LEU A 51 -2.60 4.36 -15.46
CA LEU A 51 -2.24 4.75 -14.10
C LEU A 51 -2.57 6.23 -13.89
N GLN A 52 -3.09 6.55 -12.70
CA GLN A 52 -3.43 7.91 -12.30
C GLN A 52 -2.56 8.34 -11.13
N GLN A 53 -2.43 9.64 -10.95
CA GLN A 53 -1.85 10.20 -9.74
C GLN A 53 -2.70 9.82 -8.53
N TRP A 54 -2.03 9.59 -7.40
CA TRP A 54 -2.67 9.15 -6.17
C TRP A 54 -2.68 10.27 -5.15
N ASP A 55 -3.86 10.71 -4.72
CA ASP A 55 -3.96 11.66 -3.60
C ASP A 55 -3.53 10.97 -2.30
N ILE A 56 -2.49 11.51 -1.69
CA ILE A 56 -1.83 10.99 -0.50
C ILE A 56 -2.08 11.86 0.75
N SER A 57 -3.01 12.81 0.68
CA SER A 57 -3.23 13.79 1.73
C SER A 57 -4.70 13.92 2.17
N ARG A 58 -4.94 14.23 3.44
CA ARG A 58 -6.27 14.46 4.02
C ARG A 58 -6.25 15.71 4.88
N ASP A 59 -7.31 16.49 4.83
CA ASP A 59 -7.49 17.66 5.71
C ASP A 59 -7.76 17.28 7.16
N ALA A 60 -7.34 18.14 8.09
CA ALA A 60 -7.83 18.13 9.47
C ALA A 60 -9.37 18.32 9.52
N PRO A 61 -10.06 17.74 10.51
CA PRO A 61 -9.54 16.88 11.57
C PRO A 61 -9.28 15.45 11.08
N TYR A 62 -8.09 14.91 11.39
CA TYR A 62 -7.70 13.55 11.02
C TYR A 62 -6.88 12.92 12.14
N PHE A 63 -6.97 11.59 12.28
CA PHE A 63 -6.10 10.82 13.18
C PHE A 63 -5.05 10.11 12.33
N GLY A 64 -3.84 10.65 12.31
CA GLY A 64 -2.73 10.16 11.51
C GLY A 64 -1.50 11.06 11.68
N PHE A 65 -0.57 10.96 10.73
CA PHE A 65 0.66 11.76 10.75
C PHE A 65 0.48 13.05 9.96
N GLU A 66 0.79 14.19 10.59
CA GLU A 66 0.77 15.50 9.92
C GLU A 66 1.90 15.57 8.89
N ILE A 67 1.61 16.15 7.72
CA ILE A 67 2.56 16.29 6.62
C ILE A 67 3.55 17.41 6.98
N PRO A 68 4.87 17.14 7.01
CA PRO A 68 5.86 18.17 7.29
C PRO A 68 5.73 19.36 6.33
N ASN A 69 5.79 20.57 6.88
CA ASN A 69 5.65 21.84 6.15
C ASN A 69 4.27 22.08 5.48
N ALA A 70 3.24 21.31 5.83
CA ALA A 70 1.87 21.52 5.35
C ALA A 70 0.87 21.48 6.53
N PRO A 71 0.76 22.58 7.32
CA PRO A 71 -0.09 22.62 8.51
C PRO A 71 -1.54 22.23 8.22
N GLY A 72 -2.11 21.35 9.05
CA GLY A 72 -3.49 20.89 8.91
C GLY A 72 -3.71 19.85 7.79
N LYS A 73 -2.64 19.37 7.15
CA LYS A 73 -2.68 18.27 6.17
C LYS A 73 -2.06 17.03 6.79
N TYR A 74 -2.69 15.88 6.58
CA TYR A 74 -2.27 14.59 7.11
C TYR A 74 -2.01 13.62 5.97
N PHE A 75 -1.08 12.70 6.16
CA PHE A 75 -0.92 11.59 5.23
C PHE A 75 -2.19 10.74 5.22
N TYR A 76 -2.65 10.39 4.02
CA TYR A 76 -3.72 9.42 3.86
C TYR A 76 -3.21 8.04 4.31
N VAL A 77 -4.03 7.30 5.05
CA VAL A 77 -3.66 5.98 5.63
C VAL A 77 -3.05 5.00 4.63
N TRP A 78 -3.40 5.07 3.35
CA TRP A 78 -2.81 4.17 2.35
C TRP A 78 -1.37 4.51 1.96
N LEU A 79 -0.87 5.69 2.32
CA LEU A 79 0.55 6.01 2.26
C LEU A 79 1.30 5.48 3.49
N ASP A 80 0.79 5.68 4.70
CA ASP A 80 1.50 5.27 5.92
C ASP A 80 1.36 3.78 6.28
N ALA A 81 0.24 3.13 5.91
CA ALA A 81 -0.02 1.73 6.25
C ALA A 81 1.08 0.76 5.77
N PRO A 82 1.54 0.78 4.49
CA PRO A 82 2.61 -0.12 4.07
C PRO A 82 3.98 0.28 4.65
N ILE A 83 4.21 1.56 4.98
CA ILE A 83 5.41 1.99 5.72
C ILE A 83 5.41 1.35 7.12
N GLY A 84 4.24 1.04 7.67
CA GLY A 84 4.09 0.26 8.90
C GLY A 84 4.83 -1.09 8.89
N TYR A 85 5.02 -1.73 7.73
CA TYR A 85 5.85 -2.95 7.63
C TYR A 85 7.32 -2.65 8.00
N MET A 86 7.86 -1.56 7.46
CA MET A 86 9.21 -1.07 7.78
C MET A 86 9.28 -0.63 9.25
N GLY A 87 8.31 0.16 9.71
CA GLY A 87 8.26 0.64 11.09
C GLY A 87 8.20 -0.50 12.12
N SER A 88 7.41 -1.53 11.86
CA SER A 88 7.34 -2.74 12.71
C SER A 88 8.68 -3.47 12.76
N PHE A 89 9.35 -3.65 11.62
CA PHE A 89 10.65 -4.30 11.58
C PHE A 89 11.74 -3.46 12.26
N LYS A 90 11.76 -2.15 12.02
CA LYS A 90 12.67 -1.23 12.71
C LYS A 90 12.46 -1.28 14.22
N ASN A 91 11.22 -1.25 14.69
CA ASN A 91 10.92 -1.36 16.12
C ASN A 91 11.45 -2.67 16.72
N LEU A 92 11.37 -3.79 15.97
CA LEU A 92 11.96 -5.06 16.40
C LEU A 92 13.49 -4.99 16.52
N CYS A 93 14.17 -4.43 15.51
CA CYS A 93 15.62 -4.24 15.52
C CYS A 93 16.07 -3.36 16.70
N ASP A 94 15.41 -2.21 16.89
CA ASP A 94 15.70 -1.27 17.97
C ASP A 94 15.56 -1.96 19.35
N LYS A 95 14.48 -2.73 19.58
CA LYS A 95 14.27 -3.48 20.83
C LYS A 95 15.28 -4.60 21.07
N ARG A 96 15.89 -5.14 20.01
CA ARG A 96 16.94 -6.15 20.10
C ARG A 96 18.34 -5.55 20.29
N GLY A 97 18.47 -4.22 20.21
CA GLY A 97 19.79 -3.57 20.14
C GLY A 97 20.54 -3.89 18.85
N ASP A 98 19.82 -4.30 17.80
CA ASP A 98 20.38 -4.67 16.52
C ASP A 98 20.40 -3.45 15.61
N SER A 99 21.61 -2.93 15.36
CA SER A 99 21.83 -1.71 14.57
C SER A 99 22.04 -1.97 13.08
N VAL A 100 22.13 -3.23 12.63
CA VAL A 100 22.53 -3.57 11.26
C VAL A 100 21.37 -4.18 10.46
N SER A 101 20.51 -4.96 11.12
CA SER A 101 19.46 -5.74 10.44
C SER A 101 18.46 -4.92 9.63
N PHE A 102 18.13 -3.68 10.01
CA PHE A 102 17.13 -2.90 9.26
C PHE A 102 17.60 -2.60 7.84
N ASP A 103 18.80 -2.04 7.71
CA ASP A 103 19.36 -1.69 6.40
C ASP A 103 19.62 -2.96 5.59
N GLU A 104 20.13 -4.03 6.21
CA GLU A 104 20.32 -5.32 5.54
C GLU A 104 19.05 -5.87 4.87
N TYR A 105 17.86 -5.56 5.37
CA TYR A 105 16.59 -6.00 4.79
C TYR A 105 15.96 -5.02 3.81
N TRP A 106 16.16 -3.70 4.00
CA TRP A 106 15.39 -2.68 3.28
C TRP A 106 16.18 -1.89 2.24
N LYS A 107 17.52 -1.84 2.32
CA LYS A 107 18.35 -1.16 1.30
C LYS A 107 18.25 -1.83 -0.08
N LYS A 108 18.49 -1.07 -1.15
CA LYS A 108 18.35 -1.55 -2.55
C LYS A 108 19.23 -2.77 -2.88
N ASP A 109 20.43 -2.85 -2.32
CA ASP A 109 21.38 -3.96 -2.50
C ASP A 109 21.17 -5.11 -1.50
N SER A 110 20.05 -5.13 -0.79
CA SER A 110 19.72 -6.22 0.14
C SER A 110 19.59 -7.56 -0.60
N THR A 111 20.20 -8.59 -0.03
CA THR A 111 20.11 -10.00 -0.47
C THR A 111 19.06 -10.81 0.26
N ALA A 112 18.38 -10.23 1.26
CA ALA A 112 17.31 -10.91 2.00
C ALA A 112 16.09 -11.15 1.08
N GLU A 113 15.05 -11.82 1.58
CA GLU A 113 13.79 -11.96 0.83
C GLU A 113 12.68 -11.20 1.55
N LEU A 114 11.82 -10.52 0.79
CA LEU A 114 10.69 -9.75 1.32
C LEU A 114 9.38 -10.24 0.69
N TYR A 115 8.51 -10.80 1.51
CA TYR A 115 7.23 -11.37 1.08
C TYR A 115 6.05 -10.70 1.77
N HIS A 116 5.00 -10.43 1.01
CA HIS A 116 3.73 -9.93 1.54
C HIS A 116 2.61 -10.92 1.25
N PHE A 117 1.97 -11.42 2.31
CA PHE A 117 0.74 -12.22 2.21
C PHE A 117 -0.46 -11.28 2.31
N ILE A 118 -1.28 -11.23 1.26
CA ILE A 118 -2.35 -10.24 1.14
C ILE A 118 -3.64 -10.85 0.57
N GLY A 119 -4.78 -10.22 0.90
CA GLY A 119 -6.05 -10.51 0.25
C GLY A 119 -6.17 -9.80 -1.10
N LYS A 120 -7.01 -10.33 -1.99
CA LYS A 120 -7.19 -9.78 -3.35
C LYS A 120 -7.62 -8.30 -3.42
N ASP A 121 -8.29 -7.77 -2.40
CA ASP A 121 -8.80 -6.39 -2.40
C ASP A 121 -7.72 -5.32 -2.26
N ILE A 122 -6.52 -5.70 -1.79
CA ILE A 122 -5.42 -4.77 -1.53
C ILE A 122 -4.24 -4.97 -2.50
N VAL A 123 -4.44 -5.78 -3.54
CA VAL A 123 -3.41 -6.09 -4.55
C VAL A 123 -2.96 -4.85 -5.28
N TYR A 124 -3.88 -3.97 -5.69
CA TYR A 124 -3.53 -2.72 -6.39
C TYR A 124 -2.48 -1.92 -5.60
N PHE A 125 -2.71 -1.75 -4.30
CA PHE A 125 -1.80 -1.03 -3.43
C PHE A 125 -0.44 -1.69 -3.32
N HIS A 126 -0.40 -3.02 -3.16
CA HIS A 126 0.84 -3.77 -2.95
C HIS A 126 1.61 -4.05 -4.22
N SER A 127 0.96 -4.02 -5.38
CA SER A 127 1.58 -4.34 -6.66
C SER A 127 1.91 -3.11 -7.53
N LEU A 128 1.28 -1.96 -7.27
CA LEU A 128 1.54 -0.72 -8.00
C LEU A 128 2.08 0.38 -7.09
N PHE A 129 1.28 0.83 -6.12
CA PHE A 129 1.60 2.00 -5.30
C PHE A 129 2.82 1.76 -4.41
N TRP A 130 2.87 0.63 -3.72
CA TRP A 130 3.95 0.32 -2.77
C TRP A 130 5.33 0.11 -3.41
N PRO A 131 5.49 -0.71 -4.47
CA PRO A 131 6.78 -0.85 -5.14
C PRO A 131 7.28 0.46 -5.78
N ALA A 132 6.36 1.30 -6.28
CA ALA A 132 6.68 2.62 -6.81
C ALA A 132 7.19 3.56 -5.71
N MET A 133 6.53 3.59 -4.55
CA MET A 133 7.00 4.36 -3.39
C MET A 133 8.39 3.92 -2.93
N LEU A 134 8.63 2.62 -2.82
CA LEU A 134 9.93 2.07 -2.42
C LEU A 134 11.03 2.46 -3.41
N GLU A 135 10.78 2.34 -4.72
CA GLU A 135 11.74 2.75 -5.74
C GLU A 135 12.04 4.26 -5.65
N GLY A 136 11.00 5.09 -5.54
CA GLY A 136 11.13 6.55 -5.44
C GLY A 136 11.80 7.03 -4.16
N SER A 137 11.83 6.21 -3.10
CA SER A 137 12.47 6.52 -1.81
C SER A 137 13.77 5.73 -1.57
N ASN A 138 14.31 5.12 -2.61
CA ASN A 138 15.60 4.42 -2.59
C ASN A 138 15.65 3.19 -1.65
N PHE A 139 14.55 2.45 -1.55
CA PHE A 139 14.46 1.16 -0.87
C PHE A 139 14.27 0.00 -1.86
N ARG A 140 14.58 -1.22 -1.42
CA ARG A 140 14.28 -2.44 -2.20
C ARG A 140 12.78 -2.70 -2.31
N LYS A 141 12.38 -3.38 -3.38
CA LYS A 141 10.99 -3.79 -3.65
C LYS A 141 10.69 -5.18 -3.04
N PRO A 142 9.42 -5.56 -2.89
CA PRO A 142 9.05 -6.92 -2.50
C PRO A 142 9.63 -7.96 -3.47
N SER A 143 10.14 -9.07 -2.93
CA SER A 143 10.56 -10.23 -3.73
C SER A 143 9.35 -10.90 -4.37
N ASN A 144 8.25 -11.05 -3.63
CA ASN A 144 6.99 -11.58 -4.15
C ASN A 144 5.76 -11.12 -3.34
N LEU A 145 4.59 -11.22 -3.95
CA LEU A 145 3.27 -11.05 -3.33
C LEU A 145 2.52 -12.37 -3.37
N PHE A 146 2.10 -12.87 -2.21
CA PHE A 146 1.28 -14.06 -2.08
C PHE A 146 -0.17 -13.66 -1.80
N VAL A 147 -0.98 -13.72 -2.85
CA VAL A 147 -2.38 -13.29 -2.84
C VAL A 147 -3.30 -14.48 -2.63
N HIS A 148 -4.19 -14.33 -1.65
CA HIS A 148 -5.25 -15.31 -1.38
C HIS A 148 -6.65 -14.77 -1.67
N GLY A 149 -7.59 -15.69 -1.90
CA GLY A 149 -9.01 -15.40 -2.07
C GLY A 149 -9.71 -15.03 -0.75
N TYR A 150 -11.03 -14.87 -0.83
CA TYR A 150 -11.84 -14.61 0.36
C TYR A 150 -12.09 -15.87 1.16
N VAL A 151 -12.25 -15.71 2.47
CA VAL A 151 -12.85 -16.73 3.33
C VAL A 151 -14.36 -16.73 3.09
N THR A 152 -14.91 -17.92 2.84
CA THR A 152 -16.35 -18.16 2.73
C THR A 152 -16.81 -19.12 3.81
N VAL A 153 -18.00 -18.88 4.37
CA VAL A 153 -18.65 -19.82 5.29
C VAL A 153 -19.89 -20.36 4.58
N ASN A 154 -20.00 -21.69 4.49
CA ASN A 154 -21.09 -22.39 3.79
C ASN A 154 -21.29 -21.91 2.34
N GLY A 155 -20.19 -21.61 1.63
CA GLY A 155 -20.23 -21.13 0.24
C GLY A 155 -20.70 -19.68 0.06
N ALA A 156 -20.96 -18.94 1.15
CA ALA A 156 -21.37 -17.54 1.11
C ALA A 156 -20.32 -16.61 1.71
N LYS A 157 -20.37 -15.32 1.29
CA LYS A 157 -19.62 -14.24 1.95
C LYS A 157 -20.03 -14.17 3.43
N MET A 158 -19.06 -14.03 4.33
CA MET A 158 -19.33 -13.83 5.75
C MET A 158 -20.26 -12.63 5.96
N SER A 159 -21.22 -12.79 6.85
CA SER A 159 -22.23 -11.78 7.14
C SER A 159 -22.54 -11.72 8.62
N LYS A 160 -22.46 -10.51 9.18
CA LYS A 160 -22.84 -10.24 10.56
C LYS A 160 -24.33 -10.47 10.80
N SER A 161 -25.19 -10.13 9.83
CA SER A 161 -26.64 -10.31 9.95
C SER A 161 -27.09 -11.77 9.83
N ARG A 162 -26.28 -12.64 9.21
CA ARG A 162 -26.55 -14.08 9.10
C ARG A 162 -25.81 -14.93 10.14
N GLY A 163 -25.11 -14.31 11.10
CA GLY A 163 -24.42 -15.02 12.18
C GLY A 163 -23.19 -15.83 11.76
N HIS A 164 -22.62 -15.56 10.57
CA HIS A 164 -21.44 -16.26 10.04
C HIS A 164 -20.21 -15.35 9.90
N LEU A 165 -20.17 -14.27 10.69
CA LEU A 165 -18.98 -13.45 10.87
C LEU A 165 -18.37 -13.86 12.21
N TYR A 166 -17.33 -14.71 12.15
CA TYR A 166 -16.59 -15.22 13.30
C TYR A 166 -15.28 -14.46 13.47
#